data_AF-A0AA42ZNV8-F1
#
_entry.id   AF-A0AA42ZNV8-F1
#
_cell.length_a   1.000
_cell.length_b   1.000
_cell.length_c   1.000
_cell.angle_alpha   90.00
_cell.angle_beta   90.00
_cell.angle_gamma   90.00
#
_symmetry.space_group_name_H-M   'P 1'
#
loop_
_entity.id
_entity.type
_entity.pdbx_description
1 polymer ?
#
loop_
_entity_poly.entity_id
_entity_poly.type
_entity_poly.pdbx_seq_one_letter_code
_entity_poly.pdbx_strand_id
1 'polypeptide(L)'
;MTKPEGRRDWVSGVRSYMLAWGLPSAALVAAVFMAPSARTIVWAGALAWMGLACVANALRCGRLHCYLTGPFFLFMALATLLHGLGILWLGPRGWLWLGLVVIVGGFGLLWYVPERVWGKYARRG
;
A
#
# COMPACT_ATOMS: atom_id res chain seq x y z
N MET A 1 -11.61 4.62 21.64
CA MET A 1 -12.53 3.53 21.25
C MET A 1 -11.72 2.29 20.92
N THR A 2 -12.04 1.20 21.60
CA THR A 2 -11.32 -0.09 21.53
C THR A 2 -11.73 -0.87 20.29
N LYS A 3 -10.83 -1.74 19.83
CA LYS A 3 -11.02 -2.68 18.72
C LYS A 3 -12.35 -3.45 18.89
N PRO A 4 -13.14 -3.68 17.83
CA PRO A 4 -14.34 -4.52 17.93
C PRO A 4 -13.97 -5.90 18.48
N GLU A 5 -14.60 -6.32 19.58
CA GLU A 5 -14.30 -7.60 20.21
C GLU A 5 -14.56 -8.75 19.22
N GLY A 6 -13.60 -9.68 19.10
CA GLY A 6 -13.73 -10.88 18.26
C GLY A 6 -13.12 -10.82 16.85
N ARG A 7 -12.72 -9.68 16.29
CA ARG A 7 -12.04 -9.63 14.97
C ARG A 7 -10.54 -9.37 15.07
N ARG A 8 -9.71 -10.37 14.76
CA ARG A 8 -8.24 -10.26 14.80
C ARG A 8 -7.72 -9.40 13.64
N ASP A 9 -6.92 -8.40 13.98
CA ASP A 9 -6.08 -7.65 13.05
C ASP A 9 -5.04 -8.63 12.52
N TRP A 10 -5.28 -9.15 11.32
CA TRP A 10 -4.39 -10.18 10.76
C TRP A 10 -3.00 -9.59 10.52
N VAL A 11 -2.91 -8.29 10.27
CA VAL A 11 -1.67 -7.55 10.05
C VAL A 11 -0.91 -7.29 11.36
N SER A 12 -1.52 -7.50 12.54
CA SER A 12 -0.84 -7.27 13.82
C SER A 12 0.10 -8.41 14.26
N GLY A 13 0.10 -9.56 13.58
CA GLY A 13 1.05 -10.64 13.84
C GLY A 13 2.37 -10.37 13.12
N VAL A 14 3.51 -10.50 13.80
CA VAL A 14 4.86 -10.24 13.23
C VAL A 14 5.08 -10.95 11.89
N ARG A 15 4.66 -12.21 11.76
CA ARG A 15 4.78 -12.98 10.51
C ARG A 15 3.89 -12.45 9.39
N SER A 16 2.64 -12.12 9.69
CA SER A 16 1.70 -11.54 8.73
C SER A 16 2.13 -10.14 8.32
N TYR A 17 2.68 -9.36 9.25
CA TYR A 17 3.25 -8.05 8.99
C TYR A 17 4.46 -8.16 8.04
N MET A 18 5.38 -9.09 8.30
CA MET A 18 6.51 -9.34 7.39
C MET A 18 6.08 -9.78 5.99
N LEU A 19 5.05 -10.61 5.87
CA LEU A 19 4.53 -11.06 4.56
C LEU A 19 3.71 -9.98 3.83
N ALA A 20 2.96 -9.17 4.56
CA ALA A 20 2.12 -8.11 3.98
C ALA A 20 2.89 -6.81 3.73
N TRP A 21 4.00 -6.57 4.43
CA TRP A 21 4.74 -5.30 4.40
C TRP A 21 6.23 -5.46 4.16
N GLY A 22 6.90 -6.34 4.90
CA GLY A 22 8.36 -6.51 4.81
C GLY A 22 8.81 -6.98 3.42
N LEU A 23 8.27 -8.11 2.96
CA LEU A 23 8.64 -8.72 1.69
C LEU A 23 8.24 -7.85 0.48
N PRO A 24 7.03 -7.25 0.42
CA PRO A 24 6.68 -6.31 -0.65
C PRO A 24 7.56 -5.06 -0.67
N SER A 25 7.88 -4.48 0.49
CA SER A 25 8.73 -3.28 0.57
C SER A 25 10.16 -3.59 0.10
N ALA A 26 10.71 -4.74 0.52
CA ALA A 26 12.02 -5.19 0.03
C ALA A 26 12.01 -5.43 -1.49
N ALA A 27 10.94 -6.01 -2.02
CA ALA A 27 10.77 -6.21 -3.47
C ALA A 27 10.72 -4.89 -4.23
N LEU A 28 10.01 -3.87 -3.72
CA LEU A 28 9.98 -2.53 -4.31
C LEU A 28 11.37 -1.90 -4.38
N VAL A 29 12.14 -1.97 -3.29
CA VAL A 29 13.51 -1.44 -3.23
C VAL A 29 14.44 -2.19 -4.19
N ALA A 30 14.39 -3.53 -4.19
CA ALA A 30 15.22 -4.34 -5.10
C ALA A 30 14.90 -4.05 -6.58
N ALA A 31 13.63 -3.84 -6.92
CA ALA A 31 13.19 -3.56 -8.28
C ALA A 31 13.65 -2.22 -8.85
N VAL A 32 14.16 -1.30 -8.01
CA VAL A 32 14.82 -0.07 -8.49
C VAL A 32 16.01 -0.40 -9.39
N PHE A 33 16.73 -1.50 -9.11
CA PHE A 33 17.91 -1.90 -9.87
C PHE A 33 17.60 -2.83 -11.07
N MET A 34 16.32 -3.13 -11.29
CA MET A 34 15.88 -4.03 -12.36
C MET A 34 15.61 -3.29 -13.67
N ALA A 35 15.60 -4.04 -14.77
CA ALA A 35 15.13 -3.57 -16.07
C ALA A 35 13.67 -3.06 -16.00
N PRO A 36 13.26 -2.11 -16.85
CA PRO A 36 11.95 -1.48 -16.75
C PRO A 36 10.75 -2.44 -16.75
N SER A 37 10.81 -3.51 -17.56
CA SER A 37 9.75 -4.54 -17.62
C SER A 37 9.65 -5.32 -16.32
N ALA A 38 10.77 -5.79 -15.79
CA ALA A 38 10.83 -6.49 -14.51
C ALA A 38 10.39 -5.58 -13.35
N ARG A 39 10.84 -4.33 -13.33
CA ARG A 39 10.41 -3.33 -12.34
C ARG A 39 8.90 -3.13 -12.35
N THR A 40 8.30 -3.05 -13.54
CA THR A 40 6.84 -2.91 -13.71
C THR A 40 6.09 -4.05 -13.04
N ILE A 41 6.49 -5.29 -13.34
CA ILE A 41 5.83 -6.49 -12.80
C ILE A 41 5.97 -6.53 -11.27
N VAL A 42 7.19 -6.34 -10.76
CA VAL A 42 7.47 -6.41 -9.33
C VAL A 42 6.74 -5.31 -8.57
N TRP A 43 6.79 -4.07 -9.06
CA TRP A 43 6.11 -2.95 -8.39
C TRP A 43 4.60 -3.09 -8.42
N ALA A 44 4.01 -3.41 -9.58
CA ALA A 44 2.56 -3.59 -9.69
C ALA A 44 2.09 -4.74 -8.78
N GLY A 45 2.80 -5.87 -8.78
CA GLY A 45 2.48 -7.03 -7.94
C GLY A 45 2.61 -6.73 -6.44
N ALA A 46 3.70 -6.10 -6.01
CA ALA A 46 3.93 -5.74 -4.61
C ALA A 46 2.88 -4.74 -4.10
N LEU A 47 2.60 -3.68 -4.86
CA LEU A 47 1.59 -2.67 -4.51
C LEU A 47 0.17 -3.27 -4.49
N ALA A 48 -0.15 -4.13 -5.45
CA ALA A 48 -1.44 -4.83 -5.47
C ALA A 48 -1.61 -5.72 -4.23
N TRP A 49 -0.59 -6.49 -3.87
CA TRP A 49 -0.60 -7.33 -2.68
C TRP A 49 -0.80 -6.51 -1.40
N MET A 50 -0.03 -5.43 -1.22
CA MET A 50 -0.16 -4.53 -0.08
C MET A 50 -1.55 -3.89 0.00
N GLY A 51 -2.08 -3.43 -1.14
CA GLY A 51 -3.41 -2.84 -1.25
C GLY A 51 -4.51 -3.83 -0.87
N LEU A 52 -4.48 -5.05 -1.43
CA LEU A 52 -5.44 -6.11 -1.11
C LEU A 52 -5.37 -6.53 0.36
N ALA A 53 -4.17 -6.66 0.92
CA ALA A 53 -3.99 -6.97 2.34
C ALA A 53 -4.58 -5.88 3.25
N CYS A 54 -4.39 -4.61 2.90
CA CYS A 54 -5.00 -3.48 3.61
C CYS A 54 -6.53 -3.50 3.51
N VAL A 55 -7.09 -3.65 2.30
CA VAL A 55 -8.56 -3.73 2.12
C VAL A 55 -9.15 -4.89 2.90
N ALA A 56 -8.54 -6.08 2.84
CA ALA A 56 -8.98 -7.23 3.62
C ALA A 56 -8.94 -6.96 5.13
N ASN A 57 -7.91 -6.27 5.63
CA ASN A 57 -7.82 -5.91 7.05
C ASN A 57 -8.83 -4.83 7.44
N ALA A 58 -9.11 -3.86 6.57
CA ALA A 58 -10.14 -2.84 6.78
C ALA A 58 -11.53 -3.49 6.90
N LEU A 59 -11.88 -4.38 5.97
CA LEU A 59 -13.16 -5.10 5.98
C LEU A 59 -13.34 -5.99 7.22
N ARG A 60 -12.24 -6.57 7.71
CA ARG A 60 -12.24 -7.35 8.95
C ARG A 60 -12.30 -6.44 10.17
N CYS A 61 -11.27 -5.64 10.42
CA CYS A 61 -11.02 -4.97 11.70
C CYS A 61 -11.44 -3.51 11.78
N GLY A 62 -11.78 -2.89 10.65
CA GLY A 62 -12.20 -1.50 10.60
C GLY A 62 -11.09 -0.48 10.82
N ARG A 63 -9.82 -0.85 10.67
CA ARG A 63 -8.66 0.06 10.79
C ARG A 63 -8.80 1.20 9.79
N LEU A 64 -8.75 2.45 10.27
CA LEU A 64 -8.97 3.62 9.42
C LEU A 64 -7.86 3.78 8.38
N HIS A 65 -6.59 3.62 8.75
CA HIS A 65 -5.51 3.73 7.77
C HIS A 65 -5.70 2.73 6.63
N CYS A 66 -6.14 1.50 6.91
CA CYS A 66 -6.29 0.45 5.90
C CYS A 66 -7.39 0.78 4.89
N TYR A 67 -8.44 1.50 5.30
CA TYR A 67 -9.48 1.98 4.39
C TYR A 67 -8.97 3.02 3.38
N LEU A 68 -7.90 3.73 3.71
CA LEU A 68 -7.33 4.78 2.88
C LEU A 68 -6.11 4.28 2.10
N THR A 69 -5.17 3.63 2.78
CA THR A 69 -3.94 3.08 2.18
C THR A 69 -4.23 1.93 1.23
N GLY A 70 -5.26 1.11 1.48
CA GLY A 70 -5.63 -0.01 0.61
C GLY A 70 -5.98 0.42 -0.81
N PRO A 71 -7.03 1.24 -1.00
CA PRO A 71 -7.37 1.79 -2.31
C PRO A 71 -6.22 2.60 -2.94
N PHE A 72 -5.48 3.36 -2.14
CA PHE A 72 -4.32 4.10 -2.62
C PHE A 72 -3.25 3.18 -3.25
N PHE A 73 -2.86 2.10 -2.57
CA PHE A 73 -1.87 1.16 -3.13
C PHE A 73 -2.38 0.42 -4.37
N LEU A 74 -3.68 0.10 -4.45
CA LEU A 74 -4.27 -0.47 -5.66
C LEU A 74 -4.23 0.51 -6.84
N PHE A 75 -4.50 1.79 -6.58
CA PHE A 75 -4.37 2.83 -7.60
C PHE A 75 -2.92 3.00 -8.05
N MET A 76 -1.96 2.99 -7.11
CA MET A 76 -0.54 3.05 -7.45
C MET A 76 -0.05 1.81 -8.22
N ALA A 77 -0.60 0.62 -7.93
CA ALA A 77 -0.31 -0.59 -8.69
C ALA A 77 -0.76 -0.43 -10.16
N LEU A 78 -1.97 0.07 -10.37
CA LEU A 78 -2.49 0.36 -11.71
C LEU A 78 -1.67 1.44 -12.43
N ALA A 79 -1.37 2.55 -11.76
CA ALA A 79 -0.55 3.62 -12.33
C ALA A 79 0.84 3.12 -12.74
N THR A 80 1.46 2.28 -11.91
CA THR A 80 2.76 1.67 -12.21
C THR A 80 2.69 0.73 -13.41
N LEU A 81 1.64 -0.10 -13.48
CA LEU A 81 1.43 -1.00 -14.62
C LEU A 81 1.23 -0.21 -15.92
N LEU A 82 0.36 0.80 -15.92
CA LEU A 82 0.11 1.63 -17.10
C LEU A 82 1.36 2.41 -17.53
N HIS A 83 2.16 2.89 -16.57
CA HIS A 83 3.43 3.56 -16.88
C HIS A 83 4.44 2.60 -17.50
N GLY A 84 4.58 1.40 -16.94
CA GLY A 84 5.50 0.39 -17.44
C GLY A 84 5.12 -0.20 -18.80
N LEU A 85 3.82 -0.24 -19.11
CA LEU A 85 3.30 -0.62 -20.44
C LEU A 85 3.40 0.52 -21.47
N GLY A 86 3.85 1.72 -21.07
CA GLY A 86 3.96 2.88 -21.96
C GLY A 86 2.62 3.57 -22.28
N ILE A 87 1.52 3.16 -21.63
CA ILE A 87 0.19 3.75 -21.80
C ILE A 87 0.11 5.12 -21.09
N LEU A 88 0.75 5.23 -19.92
CA LEU A 88 0.80 6.45 -19.11
C LEU A 88 2.20 7.03 -19.08
N TRP A 89 2.43 8.17 -19.75
CA TRP A 89 3.72 8.85 -19.70
C TRP A 89 3.79 9.85 -18.54
N LEU A 90 4.60 9.54 -17.53
CA LEU A 90 4.82 10.39 -16.35
C LEU A 90 6.11 11.24 -16.48
N GLY A 91 6.61 11.40 -17.69
CA GLY A 91 7.86 12.10 -17.98
C GLY A 91 9.13 11.28 -17.72
N PRO A 92 10.31 11.87 -17.96
CA PRO A 92 11.61 11.17 -17.85
C PRO A 92 11.92 10.64 -16.45
N ARG A 93 11.31 11.24 -15.42
CA ARG A 93 11.46 10.88 -14.01
C ARG A 93 10.25 10.15 -13.44
N GLY A 94 9.39 9.56 -14.30
CA GLY A 94 8.13 8.91 -13.90
C GLY A 94 8.28 7.90 -12.77
N TRP A 95 9.26 7.00 -12.86
CA TRP A 95 9.57 6.02 -11.82
C TRP A 95 9.94 6.66 -10.46
N LEU A 96 10.68 7.76 -10.48
CA LEU A 96 11.06 8.48 -9.28
C LEU A 96 9.84 9.15 -8.64
N TRP A 97 8.97 9.77 -9.44
CA TRP A 97 7.72 10.35 -8.96
C TRP A 97 6.77 9.30 -8.39
N LEU A 98 6.60 8.15 -9.06
CA LEU A 98 5.80 7.03 -8.55
C LEU A 98 6.32 6.56 -7.20
N GLY A 99 7.64 6.36 -7.06
CA GLY A 99 8.25 5.97 -5.79
C GLY A 99 8.03 6.98 -4.67
N LEU A 100 8.23 8.27 -4.97
CA LEU A 100 7.99 9.37 -4.03
C LEU A 100 6.53 9.40 -3.55
N VAL A 101 5.58 9.29 -4.48
CA VAL A 101 4.15 9.29 -4.15
C VAL A 101 3.78 8.08 -3.29
N VAL A 102 4.30 6.89 -3.59
CA VAL A 102 4.08 5.68 -2.76
C VAL A 102 4.60 5.90 -1.34
N ILE A 103 5.82 6.42 -1.18
CA ILE A 103 6.45 6.63 0.14
C ILE A 103 5.71 7.72 0.92
N VAL A 104 5.58 8.91 0.34
CA VAL A 104 5.01 10.08 1.03
C VAL A 104 3.52 9.88 1.27
N GLY A 105 2.77 9.46 0.25
CA GLY A 105 1.32 9.29 0.32
C GLY A 105 0.93 8.07 1.14
N GLY A 106 1.44 6.89 0.78
CA GLY A 106 1.04 5.62 1.38
C GLY A 106 1.62 5.40 2.78
N PHE A 107 2.95 5.40 2.88
CA PHE A 107 3.64 5.07 4.14
C PHE A 107 3.70 6.23 5.13
N GLY A 108 3.75 7.48 4.66
CA GLY A 108 3.79 8.66 5.51
C GLY A 108 2.40 9.17 5.86
N LEU A 109 1.74 9.81 4.89
CA LEU A 109 0.57 10.65 5.13
C LEU A 109 -0.67 9.85 5.50
N LEU A 110 -1.05 8.88 4.67
CA LEU A 110 -2.30 8.11 4.83
C LEU A 110 -2.25 7.14 6.02
N TRP A 111 -1.06 6.73 6.44
CA TRP A 111 -0.91 5.96 7.67
C TRP A 111 -1.00 6.88 8.90
N TYR A 112 -0.19 7.94 8.95
CA TYR A 112 -0.02 8.71 10.17
C TYR A 112 -1.18 9.67 10.46
N VAL A 113 -1.58 10.48 9.48
CA VAL A 113 -2.49 11.61 9.71
C VAL A 113 -3.90 11.15 10.09
N PRO A 114 -4.55 10.21 9.38
CA PRO A 114 -5.93 9.86 9.65
C PRO A 114 -6.14 9.30 11.06
N GLU A 115 -5.19 8.48 11.55
CA GLU A 115 -5.29 7.90 12.89
C GLU A 115 -5.11 8.91 14.01
N ARG A 116 -4.36 9.99 13.75
CA ARG A 116 -4.15 11.08 14.72
C ARG A 116 -5.34 12.01 14.80
N VAL A 117 -6.04 12.23 13.69
CA VAL A 117 -7.20 13.13 13.59
C VAL A 117 -8.50 12.43 14.00
N TRP A 118 -8.76 11.22 13.50
CA TRP A 118 -10.06 10.53 13.68
C TRP A 118 -9.99 9.28 14.58
N GLY A 119 -8.79 8.90 15.02
CA GLY A 119 -8.57 7.67 15.80
C GLY A 119 -8.31 6.44 14.92
N LYS A 120 -7.94 5.33 15.57
CA LYS A 120 -7.42 4.12 14.89
C LYS A 120 -8.46 3.34 14.08
N TYR A 121 -9.74 3.48 14.39
CA TYR A 121 -10.81 2.68 13.81
C TYR A 121 -11.89 3.60 13.23
N ALA A 122 -12.34 3.31 12.01
CA ALA A 122 -13.46 3.99 11.40
C ALA A 122 -14.74 3.63 12.16
N ARG A 123 -15.54 4.63 12.56
CA ARG A 123 -16.88 4.43 13.13
C ARG A 123 -17.69 3.54 12.17
N ARG A 124 -18.04 2.32 12.58
CA ARG A 124 -19.25 1.70 12.05
C ARG A 124 -20.41 2.42 12.75
N GLY A 125 -21.05 3.33 12.02
CA GLY A 125 -22.37 3.82 12.39
C GLY A 125 -23.36 2.68 12.40
#